data_AF-A0A9E3TLF6-F1
#
_entry.id   AF-A0A9E3TLF6-F1
#
_cell.length_a   1.000
_cell.length_b   1.000
_cell.length_c   1.000
_cell.angle_alpha   90.00
_cell.angle_beta   90.00
_cell.angle_gamma   90.00
#
_symmetry.space_group_name_H-M   'P 1'
#
loop_
_entity.id
_entity.type
_entity.pdbx_description
1 polymer ?
#
loop_
_entity_poly.entity_id
_entity_poly.type
_entity_poly.pdbx_seq_one_letter_code
_entity_poly.pdbx_strand_id
1 'polypeptide(L)' 'MANSVLEAIKEGIWDFEPEETKEEQYSSTPAMPGSSSKLEVLAERLAQGLPLWHPEDRQTYNDADLD' A
#
# COMPACT_ATOMS: atom_id res chain seq x y z
N MET A 1 -21.79 4.54 -9.82
CA MET A 1 -21.22 4.48 -8.46
C MET A 1 -20.09 5.49 -8.43
N ALA A 2 -19.90 6.22 -7.32
CA ALA A 2 -18.81 7.16 -7.20
C ALA A 2 -17.48 6.44 -7.46
N ASN A 3 -16.61 7.01 -8.30
CA ASN A 3 -15.32 6.41 -8.66
C ASN A 3 -14.17 6.98 -7.81
N SER A 4 -14.47 7.94 -6.94
CA SER A 4 -13.50 8.57 -6.05
C SER A 4 -14.16 9.15 -4.81
N VAL A 5 -13.38 9.36 -3.75
CA VAL A 5 -13.82 10.01 -2.51
C VAL A 5 -14.40 11.40 -2.79
N LEU A 6 -13.83 12.14 -3.75
CA LEU A 6 -14.30 13.47 -4.11
C LEU A 6 -15.69 13.46 -4.76
N GLU A 7 -16.00 12.44 -5.56
CA GLU A 7 -17.34 12.24 -6.12
C GLU A 7 -18.33 11.82 -5.04
N ALA A 8 -17.94 10.89 -4.17
CA ALA A 8 -18.78 10.43 -3.07
C ALA A 8 -19.22 11.57 -2.14
N ILE A 9 -18.29 12.46 -1.77
CA ILE A 9 -18.60 13.65 -0.96
C ILE A 9 -19.60 14.57 -1.67
N LYS A 10 -19.44 14.79 -2.99
CA LYS A 10 -20.38 15.61 -3.77
C LYS A 10 -21.78 14.99 -3.83
N GLU A 11 -21.87 13.67 -3.79
CA GLU A 11 -23.12 12.90 -3.81
C GLU A 11 -23.74 12.69 -2.42
N GLY A 12 -23.06 13.13 -1.34
CA GLY A 12 -23.51 12.96 0.03
C GLY A 12 -23.32 11.55 0.60
N ILE A 13 -22.44 10.75 -0.01
CA ILE A 13 -22.04 9.42 0.44
C ILE A 13 -20.79 9.57 1.32
N TRP A 14 -20.94 9.38 2.62
CA TRP A 14 -19.89 9.61 3.61
C TRP A 14 -19.15 8.34 4.04
N ASP A 15 -19.72 7.18 3.73
CA ASP A 15 -19.20 5.84 4.01
C ASP A 15 -18.56 5.17 2.78
N PHE A 16 -18.27 5.96 1.75
CA PHE A 16 -17.59 5.46 0.56
C PHE A 16 -16.13 5.12 0.86
N GLU A 17 -15.75 3.89 0.53
CA GLU A 17 -14.37 3.42 0.49
C GLU A 17 -14.02 3.04 -0.96
N PRO A 18 -12.88 3.50 -1.51
CA PRO A 18 -12.41 3.06 -2.82
C PRO A 18 -12.16 1.55 -2.87
N GLU A 19 -12.17 0.96 -4.06
CA GLU A 19 -11.78 -0.44 -4.21
C GLU A 19 -10.31 -0.63 -3.81
N GLU A 20 -10.06 -1.56 -2.90
CA GLU A 20 -8.72 -1.94 -2.50
C GLU A 20 -7.97 -2.57 -3.68
N THR A 21 -6.73 -2.14 -3.89
CA THR A 21 -5.83 -2.83 -4.82
C THR A 21 -5.44 -4.15 -4.17
N LYS A 22 -5.76 -5.27 -4.84
CA LYS A 22 -5.44 -6.60 -4.33
C LYS A 22 -3.94 -6.78 -4.18
N GLU A 23 -3.53 -7.48 -3.12
CA GLU A 23 -2.12 -7.75 -2.79
C GLU A 23 -1.38 -8.46 -3.93
N GLU A 24 -2.04 -9.33 -4.71
CA GLU A 24 -1.37 -10.02 -5.82
C GLU A 24 -1.00 -9.11 -7.00
N GLN A 25 -1.43 -7.84 -6.98
CA GLN A 25 -1.13 -6.87 -8.04
C GLN A 25 0.22 -6.16 -7.85
N TYR A 26 0.88 -6.30 -6.70
CA TYR A 26 2.16 -5.64 -6.42
C TYR A 26 3.01 -6.48 -5.46
N SER A 27 4.34 -6.47 -5.63
CA SER A 27 5.21 -7.33 -4.84
C SER A 27 5.50 -6.75 -3.46
N SER A 28 5.58 -7.62 -2.44
CA SER A 28 6.13 -7.30 -1.13
C SER A 28 7.64 -7.00 -1.19
N THR A 29 8.17 -6.35 -0.16
CA THR A 29 9.60 -6.12 -0.01
C THR A 29 10.15 -6.70 1.30
N PRO A 30 11.24 -7.48 1.24
CA PRO A 30 11.96 -7.95 2.42
C PRO A 30 12.91 -6.90 3.01
N ALA A 31 12.94 -5.69 2.44
CA ALA A 31 13.85 -4.63 2.86
C ALA A 31 13.61 -4.23 4.33
N MET A 32 14.70 -3.99 5.04
CA MET A 32 14.68 -3.59 6.45
C MET A 32 13.79 -2.35 6.66
N PRO A 33 12.92 -2.33 7.68
CA PRO A 33 12.22 -1.12 8.09
C PRO A 33 13.19 0.04 8.29
N GLY A 34 12.88 1.21 7.70
CA GLY A 34 13.71 2.41 7.80
C GLY A 34 14.97 2.44 6.93
N SER A 35 15.25 1.39 6.13
CA SER A 35 16.39 1.39 5.21
C SER A 35 16.13 2.19 3.93
N SER A 36 17.20 2.68 3.29
CA SER A 36 17.13 3.33 1.98
C SER A 36 16.52 2.41 0.92
N SER A 37 16.87 1.11 0.93
CA SER A 37 16.30 0.13 -0.01
C SER A 37 14.80 -0.02 0.14
N LYS A 38 14.25 0.11 1.37
CA LYS A 38 12.80 0.13 1.56
C LYS A 38 12.20 1.40 0.95
N LEU A 39 12.81 2.55 1.17
CA LEU A 39 12.32 3.82 0.60
C LEU A 39 12.31 3.81 -0.94
N GLU A 40 13.30 3.20 -1.58
CA GLU A 40 13.35 3.04 -3.04
C GLU A 40 12.13 2.26 -3.56
N VAL A 41 11.83 1.10 -2.98
CA VAL A 41 10.64 0.31 -3.36
C VAL A 41 9.34 1.10 -3.16
N LEU A 42 9.22 1.82 -2.04
CA LEU A 42 8.02 2.62 -1.74
C LEU A 42 7.86 3.80 -2.71
N ALA A 43 8.96 4.42 -3.12
CA ALA A 43 8.95 5.49 -4.12
C ALA A 43 8.52 4.97 -5.50
N GLU A 44 8.99 3.78 -5.90
CA GLU A 44 8.56 3.14 -7.15
C GLU A 44 7.06 2.81 -7.16
N ARG A 45 6.52 2.31 -6.04
CA ARG A 45 5.07 2.05 -5.89
C ARG A 45 4.26 3.33 -6.00
N LEU A 46 4.70 4.40 -5.31
CA LEU A 46 4.05 5.71 -5.37
C LEU A 46 4.00 6.26 -6.79
N ALA A 47 5.10 6.15 -7.55
CA ALA A 47 5.16 6.60 -8.93
C ALA A 47 4.19 5.84 -9.86
N GLN A 48 3.85 4.60 -9.50
CA GLN A 48 2.91 3.73 -10.24
C GLN A 48 1.46 3.88 -9.78
N GLY A 49 1.19 4.68 -8.74
CA GLY A 49 -0.14 4.80 -8.15
C GLY A 49 -0.60 3.55 -7.39
N LEU A 50 0.34 2.71 -6.94
CA LEU A 50 0.06 1.52 -6.15
C LEU A 50 -0.05 1.87 -4.65
N PRO A 51 -0.70 1.01 -3.84
CA PRO A 51 -0.63 1.12 -2.39
C PRO A 51 0.81 1.18 -1.93
N LEU A 52 1.04 2.00 -0.92
CA LEU A 52 2.38 2.23 -0.44
C LEU A 52 2.90 0.97 0.28
N TRP A 53 2.11 0.38 1.19
CA TRP A 53 2.50 -0.80 1.96
C TRP A 53 1.88 -2.06 1.37
N HIS A 54 2.63 -3.17 1.39
CA HIS A 54 2.10 -4.52 1.17
C HIS A 54 1.94 -5.24 2.51
N PRO A 55 0.89 -6.05 2.74
CA PRO A 55 0.71 -6.80 4.00
C PRO A 55 1.92 -7.66 4.38
N GLU A 56 2.52 -8.33 3.39
CA GLU A 56 3.74 -9.13 3.53
C GLU A 56 5.07 -8.33 3.45
N ASP A 57 5.04 -6.99 3.44
CA ASP A 57 6.29 -6.22 3.59
C ASP A 57 6.92 -6.54 4.95
N ARG A 58 8.25 -6.63 5.02
CA ARG A 58 8.95 -6.77 6.29
C ARG A 58 8.59 -5.64 7.26
N GLN A 59 8.04 -6.00 8.41
CA GLN A 59 7.53 -5.06 9.42
C GLN A 59 8.49 -4.91 10.60
N THR A 60 9.27 -5.95 10.91
CA THR A 60 10.18 -5.94 12.06
C THR A 60 11.63 -6.22 11.68
N TYR A 61 12.52 -5.92 12.62
CA TYR A 61 13.94 -6.20 12.49
C TYR A 61 14.22 -7.72 12.44
N ASN A 62 13.40 -8.57 13.08
CA ASN A 62 13.63 -10.01 13.22
C ASN A 62 12.65 -10.88 12.40
N ASP A 63 11.98 -10.36 11.38
CA ASP A 63 11.07 -11.18 10.56
C ASP A 63 11.77 -12.37 9.85
N ALA A 64 13.11 -12.39 9.83
CA ALA A 64 13.90 -13.53 9.36
C ALA A 64 13.96 -14.71 10.36
N ASP A 65 13.45 -14.55 11.59
CA ASP A 65 13.45 -15.57 12.65
C ASP A 65 12.06 -16.18 12.90
N LEU A 66 11.05 -15.82 12.10
CA LEU A 66 9.71 -16.40 12.14
C LEU A 66 9.63 -17.56 11.14
N ASP A 67 10.26 -18.69 11.50
CA ASP A 67 10.04 -20.01 10.89
C ASP A 67 8.72 -20.64 11.40
#